data_AF-A0A7W5AQE9-F1
#
_entry.id   AF-A0A7W5AQE9-F1
#
_cell.length_a   1.000
_cell.length_b   1.000
_cell.length_c   1.000
_cell.angle_alpha   90.00
_cell.angle_beta   90.00
_cell.angle_gamma   90.00
#
_symmetry.space_group_name_H-M   'P 1'
#
loop_
_entity.id
_entity.type
_entity.pdbx_description
1 polymer ?
#
loop_
_entity_poly.entity_id
_entity_poly.type
_entity_poly.pdbx_seq_one_letter_code
_entity_poly.pdbx_strand_id
1 'polypeptide(L)'
;MMLTFPCVCCGHLTMNGPPGSHDICPVCFWEDDQVQLCWPDWAGGANWPSLIEAQANFKAFGACEERFVARVRPPGDDEPLDPNWRPIDLERDHFERRGNQEAP
;
A
#
# COMPACT_ATOMS: atom_id res chain seq x y z
N MET A 1 -17.61 -17.34 -0.03
CA MET A 1 -16.97 -16.22 -0.73
C MET A 1 -15.90 -15.69 0.18
N MET A 2 -14.63 -15.76 -0.21
CA MET A 2 -13.58 -15.01 0.49
C MET A 2 -13.76 -13.54 0.14
N LEU A 3 -13.80 -12.69 1.16
CA LEU A 3 -13.78 -11.25 0.97
C LEU A 3 -12.35 -10.84 0.67
N THR A 4 -12.14 -10.09 -0.40
CA THR A 4 -10.86 -9.48 -0.73
C THR A 4 -10.94 -7.98 -0.46
N PHE A 5 -9.81 -7.42 0.00
CA PHE A 5 -9.68 -6.00 0.28
C PHE A 5 -8.67 -5.37 -0.68
N PRO A 6 -8.82 -4.07 -1.00
CA PRO A 6 -7.87 -3.37 -1.87
C PRO A 6 -6.52 -3.22 -1.19
N CYS A 7 -5.44 -3.50 -1.92
CA CYS A 7 -4.11 -3.08 -1.50
C CYS A 7 -4.05 -1.55 -1.47
N VAL A 8 -3.65 -0.96 -0.35
CA VAL A 8 -3.54 0.50 -0.23
C VAL A 8 -2.50 1.11 -1.17
N CYS A 9 -1.50 0.34 -1.59
CA CYS A 9 -0.45 0.78 -2.51
C CYS A 9 -0.88 0.72 -3.99
N CYS A 10 -1.49 -0.38 -4.46
CA CYS A 10 -1.80 -0.54 -5.89
C CYS A 10 -3.29 -0.55 -6.24
N GLY A 11 -4.17 -0.59 -5.25
CA GLY A 11 -5.62 -0.57 -5.39
C GLY A 11 -6.29 -1.86 -5.84
N HIS A 12 -5.53 -2.89 -6.22
CA HIS A 12 -6.10 -4.17 -6.66
C HIS A 12 -6.63 -4.97 -5.46
N LEU A 13 -7.76 -5.66 -5.64
CA LEU A 13 -8.38 -6.50 -4.61
C LEU A 13 -7.60 -7.81 -4.38
N THR A 14 -6.48 -7.73 -3.64
CA THR A 14 -5.55 -8.85 -3.42
C THR A 14 -5.37 -9.25 -1.96
N MET A 15 -5.88 -8.45 -1.02
CA MET A 15 -5.58 -8.61 0.41
C MET A 15 -6.62 -9.53 1.06
N ASN A 16 -6.19 -10.41 1.97
CA ASN A 16 -7.08 -11.33 2.69
C ASN A 16 -7.66 -10.70 3.96
N GLY A 17 -7.02 -9.65 4.48
CA GLY A 17 -7.49 -8.84 5.59
C GLY A 17 -7.76 -7.38 5.22
N PRO A 18 -8.49 -6.64 6.07
CA PRO A 18 -8.65 -5.19 5.93
C PRO A 18 -7.29 -4.45 6.07
N PRO A 19 -7.22 -3.15 5.71
CA PRO A 19 -6.01 -2.34 5.89
C PRO A 19 -5.42 -2.48 7.31
N GLY A 20 -4.11 -2.74 7.37
CA GLY A 20 -3.35 -3.03 8.59
C GLY A 20 -3.21 -4.52 8.87
N SER A 21 -3.43 -5.36 7.84
CA SER A 21 -3.42 -6.82 7.95
C SER A 21 -2.03 -7.45 8.00
N HIS A 22 -0.97 -6.71 7.67
CA HIS A 22 0.39 -7.21 7.45
C HIS A 22 0.53 -8.21 6.28
N ASP A 23 -0.52 -8.36 5.47
CA ASP A 23 -0.44 -9.13 4.23
C ASP A 23 0.50 -8.44 3.23
N ILE A 24 1.23 -9.23 2.43
CA ILE A 24 2.07 -8.72 1.34
C ILE A 24 1.31 -8.85 0.03
N CYS A 25 1.08 -7.72 -0.65
CA CYS A 25 0.40 -7.70 -1.93
C CYS A 25 1.24 -8.38 -3.03
N PRO A 26 0.75 -9.41 -3.73
CA PRO A 26 1.50 -10.07 -4.80
C PRO A 26 1.64 -9.22 -6.08
N VAL A 27 0.83 -8.17 -6.22
CA VAL A 27 0.81 -7.29 -7.40
C VAL A 27 1.83 -6.17 -7.29
N CYS A 28 2.10 -5.66 -6.09
CA CYS A 28 3.05 -4.56 -5.90
C CYS A 28 4.14 -4.82 -4.85
N PHE A 29 4.06 -5.91 -4.09
CA PHE A 29 4.98 -6.29 -3.03
C PHE A 29 4.96 -5.37 -1.77
N TRP A 30 3.93 -4.54 -1.61
CA TRP A 30 3.71 -3.75 -0.39
C TRP A 30 3.26 -4.64 0.77
N GLU A 31 3.89 -4.53 1.94
CA GLU A 31 3.38 -5.09 3.20
C GLU A 31 2.40 -4.11 3.84
N ASP A 32 1.19 -4.57 4.16
CA ASP A 32 0.09 -3.76 4.67
C ASP A 32 0.28 -3.36 6.15
N ASP A 33 1.16 -2.38 6.36
CA ASP A 33 1.61 -1.93 7.68
C ASP A 33 0.75 -0.82 8.30
N GLN A 34 0.38 -0.99 9.56
CA GLN A 34 -0.48 -0.06 10.30
C GLN A 34 0.15 1.32 10.53
N VAL A 35 1.47 1.40 10.77
CA VAL A 35 2.16 2.67 11.02
C VAL A 35 2.14 3.52 9.75
N GLN A 36 2.45 2.90 8.61
CA GLN A 36 2.45 3.58 7.31
C GLN A 36 1.03 3.86 6.77
N LEU A 37 -0.01 3.21 7.32
CA LEU A 37 -1.40 3.61 7.08
C LEU A 37 -1.79 4.86 7.88
N CYS A 38 -1.38 4.95 9.14
CA CYS A 38 -1.63 6.14 9.98
C CYS A 38 -0.85 7.36 9.48
N TRP A 39 0.39 7.14 9.02
CA TRP A 39 1.31 8.17 8.52
C TRP A 39 1.88 7.77 7.16
N PRO A 40 1.20 8.10 6.05
CA PRO A 40 1.55 7.59 4.71
C PRO A 40 2.80 8.22 4.11
N ASP A 41 3.33 9.27 4.73
CA ASP A 41 4.62 9.88 4.48
C ASP A 41 5.74 9.30 5.39
N TRP A 42 5.44 8.28 6.21
CA TRP A 42 6.43 7.59 7.04
C TRP A 42 7.20 6.57 6.20
N ALA A 43 8.49 6.82 6.00
CA ALA A 43 9.42 5.88 5.38
C ALA A 43 10.22 5.11 6.44
N GLY A 44 10.56 3.86 6.14
CA GLY A 44 11.20 2.94 7.06
C GLY A 44 10.20 2.20 7.97
N GLY A 45 10.61 1.02 8.44
CA GLY A 45 9.72 0.09 9.15
C GLY A 45 9.57 -1.20 8.35
N ALA A 46 8.32 -1.68 8.21
CA ALA A 46 7.99 -2.84 7.38
C ALA A 46 8.37 -2.61 5.90
N ASN A 47 8.06 -1.43 5.37
CA ASN A 47 8.47 -1.03 4.03
C ASN A 47 9.54 0.07 4.11
N TRP A 48 10.52 0.03 3.19
CA TRP A 48 11.53 1.08 3.11
C TRP A 48 10.96 2.41 2.60
N PRO A 49 10.22 2.48 1.47
CA PRO A 49 9.52 3.69 1.07
C PRO A 49 8.30 3.92 1.97
N SER A 50 7.86 5.17 2.02
CA SER A 50 6.54 5.53 2.52
C SER A 50 5.42 5.03 1.60
N LEU A 51 4.18 5.00 2.09
CA LEU A 51 3.03 4.57 1.28
C LEU A 51 2.82 5.49 0.06
N ILE A 52 3.01 6.80 0.23
CA ILE A 52 2.94 7.77 -0.89
C ILE A 52 3.99 7.47 -1.96
N GLU A 53 5.24 7.21 -1.53
CA GLU A 53 6.31 6.84 -2.45
C GLU A 53 6.03 5.49 -3.12
N ALA A 54 5.51 4.51 -2.38
CA ALA A 54 5.15 3.21 -2.90
C ALA A 54 4.05 3.29 -3.97
N GLN A 55 3.01 4.12 -3.77
CA GLN A 55 1.97 4.37 -4.77
C GLN A 55 2.55 4.99 -6.05
N ALA A 56 3.49 5.94 -5.91
CA ALA A 56 4.17 6.54 -7.05
C ALA A 56 5.09 5.54 -7.78
N ASN A 57 5.82 4.72 -7.02
CA ASN A 57 6.69 3.66 -7.52
C ASN A 57 5.91 2.61 -8.31
N PHE A 58 4.76 2.16 -7.79
CA PHE A 58 3.91 1.20 -8.49
C PHE A 58 3.45 1.75 -9.84
N LYS A 59 3.06 3.03 -9.89
CA LYS A 59 2.71 3.71 -11.14
C LYS A 59 3.89 3.81 -12.11
N ALA A 60 5.12 3.95 -11.62
CA ALA A 60 6.31 4.11 -12.45
C ALA A 60 6.84 2.79 -13.02
N PHE A 61 6.89 1.72 -12.21
CA PHE A 61 7.55 0.46 -12.59
C PHE A 61 6.83 -0.82 -12.10
N GLY A 62 5.61 -0.72 -11.56
CA GLY A 62 4.78 -1.88 -11.23
C GLY A 62 5.09 -2.57 -9.90
N ALA A 63 5.92 -1.98 -9.03
CA ALA A 63 6.20 -2.48 -7.68
C ALA A 63 6.28 -1.32 -6.68
N CYS A 64 6.15 -1.59 -5.38
CA CYS A 64 6.29 -0.59 -4.32
C CYS A 64 7.75 -0.09 -4.18
N GLU A 65 8.72 -0.92 -4.59
CA GLU A 65 10.14 -0.60 -4.67
C GLU A 65 10.76 -1.23 -5.92
N GLU A 66 11.71 -0.56 -6.56
CA GLU A 66 12.30 -1.02 -7.82
C GLU A 66 12.99 -2.39 -7.68
N ARG A 67 13.61 -2.65 -6.53
CA ARG A 67 14.25 -3.95 -6.22
C ARG A 67 13.28 -5.14 -6.20
N PHE A 68 11.97 -4.90 -6.13
CA PHE A 68 10.94 -5.94 -6.07
C PHE A 68 10.21 -6.18 -7.39
N VAL A 69 10.59 -5.50 -8.48
CA VAL A 69 10.00 -5.73 -9.82
C VAL A 69 10.06 -7.20 -10.23
N ALA A 70 11.11 -7.93 -9.86
CA ALA A 70 11.24 -9.36 -10.16
C ALA A 70 10.42 -10.28 -9.23
N ARG A 71 9.71 -9.74 -8.23
CA ARG A 71 8.91 -10.48 -7.23
C ARG A 71 7.41 -10.26 -7.34
N VAL A 72 6.97 -9.36 -8.22
CA VAL A 72 5.56 -9.08 -8.46
C VAL A 72 5.01 -9.87 -9.64
N ARG A 73 3.69 -9.93 -9.74
CA ARG A 73 2.96 -10.46 -10.90
C ARG A 73 1.88 -9.47 -11.34
N PRO A 74 1.38 -9.53 -12.58
CA PRO A 74 0.16 -8.83 -12.94
C PRO A 74 -1.02 -9.27 -12.04
N PRO A 75 -2.02 -8.40 -11.84
CA PRO A 75 -3.27 -8.79 -11.18
C PRO A 75 -3.98 -9.89 -11.97
N GLY A 76 -4.68 -10.78 -11.27
CA GLY A 76 -5.59 -11.75 -11.88
C GLY A 76 -6.90 -11.12 -12.35
N ASP A 77 -7.68 -11.86 -13.14
CA ASP A 77 -8.99 -11.41 -13.64
C ASP A 77 -10.00 -11.15 -12.51
N ASP A 78 -9.82 -11.82 -11.36
CA ASP A 78 -10.63 -11.70 -10.15
C ASP A 78 -10.05 -10.71 -9.11
N GLU A 79 -8.97 -10.01 -9.46
CA GLU A 79 -8.33 -8.98 -8.62
C GLU A 79 -8.46 -7.60 -9.26
N PRO A 80 -9.67 -7.10 -9.55
CA PRO A 80 -9.84 -5.81 -10.20
C PRO A 80 -9.31 -4.67 -9.32
N LEU A 81 -9.01 -3.54 -9.95
CA LEU A 81 -8.78 -2.28 -9.25
C LEU A 81 -10.08 -1.85 -8.53
N ASP A 82 -9.99 -1.51 -7.25
CA ASP A 82 -11.13 -0.93 -6.54
C ASP A 82 -11.51 0.42 -7.20
N PRO A 83 -12.78 0.60 -7.63
CA PRO A 83 -13.21 1.83 -8.29
C PRO A 83 -13.10 3.08 -7.43
N ASN A 84 -12.98 2.94 -6.11
CA ASN A 84 -12.78 4.05 -5.17
C ASN A 84 -11.31 4.28 -4.82
N TRP A 85 -10.41 3.40 -5.24
CA TRP A 85 -8.98 3.57 -4.99
C TRP A 85 -8.42 4.71 -5.83
N ARG A 86 -7.51 5.46 -5.21
CA ARG A 86 -6.72 6.51 -5.84
C ARG A 86 -5.42 6.72 -5.06
N PRO A 87 -4.42 7.34 -5.68
CA PRO A 87 -3.29 7.86 -4.94
C PRO A 87 -3.72 8.81 -3.82
N ILE A 88 -2.93 8.80 -2.76
CA ILE A 88 -3.07 9.70 -1.62
C ILE A 88 -2.86 11.14 -2.10
N ASP A 89 -3.71 12.01 -1.58
CA ASP A 89 -3.76 13.42 -1.89
C ASP A 89 -3.79 14.18 -0.56
N LEU A 90 -2.64 14.71 -0.15
CA LEU A 90 -2.48 15.36 1.16
C LEU A 90 -3.28 16.66 1.31
N GLU A 91 -3.85 17.20 0.23
CA GLU A 91 -4.76 18.36 0.31
C GLU A 91 -6.20 17.96 0.64
N ARG A 92 -6.57 16.70 0.32
CA ARG A 92 -7.92 16.16 0.52
C ARG A 92 -7.99 15.13 1.64
N ASP A 93 -6.93 14.38 1.86
CA ASP A 93 -6.87 13.27 2.81
C ASP A 93 -6.40 13.73 4.17
N HIS A 94 -7.07 13.25 5.21
CA HIS A 94 -6.77 13.58 6.59
C HIS A 94 -6.15 12.38 7.30
N PHE A 95 -4.86 12.49 7.61
CA PHE A 95 -4.10 11.49 8.36
C PHE A 95 -3.86 11.93 9.80
N GLU A 96 -3.49 10.99 10.65
CA GLU A 96 -3.17 11.29 12.04
C GLU A 96 -1.98 12.25 12.12
N ARG A 97 -2.07 13.24 13.02
CA ARG A 97 -0.91 14.09 13.31
C ARG A 97 0.09 13.28 14.11
N ARG A 98 1.33 13.19 13.65
CA ARG A 98 2.43 12.73 14.50
C ARG A 98 2.55 13.70 15.68
N GLY A 99 2.23 13.22 16.88
CA GLY A 99 2.60 13.92 18.11
C GLY A 99 4.11 13.83 18.33
N ASN A 100 4.58 14.13 19.55
CA ASN A 100 5.96 13.86 19.96
C ASN A 100 6.25 12.35 20.15
N GLN A 101 5.40 11.47 19.63
CA GLN A 101 5.58 10.02 19.74
C GLN A 101 6.45 9.58 18.56
N GLU A 102 7.67 9.14 18.87
CA GLU A 102 8.49 8.36 17.94
C GLU A 102 7.80 7.01 17.69
N ALA A 103 8.08 6.39 16.54
CA ALA A 103 7.55 5.06 16.22
C ALA A 103 7.84 4.05 17.35
N PRO A 104 6.96 3.06 17.58
CA PRO A 104 7.15 2.04 18.62
C PRO A 104 8.49 1.29 18.52
#